data_AF-A0A2E6H821-F1
#
_entry.id   AF-A0A2E6H821-F1
#
_cell.length_a   1.000
_cell.length_b   1.000
_cell.length_c   1.000
_cell.angle_alpha   90.00
_cell.angle_beta   90.00
_cell.angle_gamma   90.00
#
_symmetry.space_group_name_H-M   'P 1'
#
loop_
_entity.id
_entity.type
_entity.pdbx_description
1 polymer ?
#
loop_
_entity_poly.entity_id
_entity_poly.type
_entity_poly.pdbx_seq_one_letter_code
_entity_poly.pdbx_strand_id
1 'polypeptide(L)'
;MKTLIILIGLFFSLASNAKITATVEKFNGQVLYNGKQISNATIFEENGFIEVKEKSYLKLKVAVYNSTMALGPGAKLQIKFPPNPKHSPFTLFNGLLRWATKGPAKQKGLIKTKTAAMAVRGTEFLAVVSELLGETEIYCFNGKVIFANRANNKDRKEVSVNDWGGIGGRFGEDVGDIVPMTEKQIDHVKGLLE
;
A
#
# COMPACT_ATOMS: atom_id res chain seq x y z
N MET A 1 -63.62 21.62 4.45
CA MET A 1 -62.58 20.95 3.63
C MET A 1 -61.28 20.98 4.42
N LYS A 2 -60.78 19.81 4.83
CA LYS A 2 -59.59 19.69 5.68
C LYS A 2 -58.36 19.65 4.77
N THR A 3 -57.53 20.70 4.82
CA THR A 3 -56.25 20.77 4.13
C THR A 3 -55.26 19.84 4.82
N LEU A 4 -55.00 18.70 4.18
CA LEU A 4 -53.98 17.74 4.58
C LEU A 4 -52.61 18.25 4.08
N ILE A 5 -51.82 18.82 4.97
CA ILE A 5 -50.43 19.18 4.69
C ILE A 5 -49.60 17.89 4.76
N ILE A 6 -49.26 17.35 3.59
CA ILE A 6 -48.32 16.23 3.48
C ILE A 6 -46.90 16.81 3.59
N LEU A 7 -46.28 16.58 4.74
CA LEU A 7 -44.89 16.93 5.03
C LEU A 7 -43.98 15.97 4.23
N ILE A 8 -43.44 16.46 3.11
CA ILE A 8 -42.41 15.74 2.34
C ILE A 8 -41.11 15.77 3.15
N GLY A 9 -40.85 14.67 3.87
CA GLY A 9 -39.57 14.40 4.50
C GLY A 9 -38.52 14.05 3.45
N LEU A 10 -37.80 15.06 2.94
CA LEU A 10 -36.58 14.86 2.17
C LEU A 10 -35.50 14.31 3.10
N PHE A 11 -35.41 12.99 3.21
CA PHE A 11 -34.19 12.33 3.68
C PHE A 11 -33.10 12.56 2.64
N PHE A 12 -32.38 13.68 2.77
CA PHE A 12 -31.05 13.83 2.19
C PHE A 12 -30.15 12.78 2.82
N SER A 13 -30.10 11.61 2.19
CA SER A 13 -29.09 10.60 2.44
C SER A 13 -27.76 11.19 1.93
N LEU A 14 -27.05 11.86 2.83
CA LEU A 14 -25.65 12.19 2.61
C LEU A 14 -24.90 10.86 2.47
N ALA A 15 -24.70 10.44 1.23
CA ALA A 15 -23.78 9.37 0.89
C ALA A 15 -22.38 9.85 1.31
N SER A 16 -22.02 9.55 2.56
CA SER A 16 -20.66 9.69 3.06
C SER A 16 -19.79 8.77 2.22
N ASN A 17 -19.18 9.33 1.18
CA ASN A 17 -18.13 8.67 0.45
C ASN A 17 -16.97 8.53 1.43
N ALA A 18 -16.86 7.36 2.06
CA ALA A 18 -15.80 7.08 3.01
C ALA A 18 -14.45 7.30 2.32
N LYS A 19 -13.79 8.39 2.68
CA LYS A 19 -12.45 8.74 2.22
C LYS A 19 -11.50 7.62 2.64
N ILE A 20 -10.65 7.16 1.73
CA ILE A 20 -9.58 6.22 2.09
C ILE A 20 -8.70 6.98 3.09
N THR A 21 -8.55 6.46 4.31
CA THR A 21 -7.66 7.04 5.32
C THR A 21 -6.72 5.97 5.84
N ALA A 22 -5.51 6.39 6.20
CA ALA A 22 -4.58 5.57 6.96
C ALA A 22 -4.40 6.19 8.35
N THR A 23 -4.27 5.35 9.37
CA THR A 23 -3.99 5.77 10.75
C THR A 23 -2.73 5.10 11.25
N VAL A 24 -2.02 5.75 12.15
CA VAL A 24 -0.85 5.16 12.81
C VAL A 24 -1.28 4.01 13.71
N GLU A 25 -0.70 2.83 13.53
CA GLU A 25 -0.84 1.69 14.45
C GLU A 25 0.34 1.65 15.44
N LYS A 26 1.56 1.88 14.95
CA LYS A 26 2.80 1.93 15.73
C LYS A 26 3.85 2.72 14.96
N PHE A 27 4.69 3.48 15.65
CA PHE A 27 5.92 4.02 15.05
C PHE A 27 7.05 4.10 16.07
N ASN A 28 8.29 4.19 15.59
CA ASN A 28 9.45 4.52 16.40
C ASN A 28 10.36 5.49 15.62
N GLY A 29 11.18 6.25 16.35
CA GLY A 29 12.09 7.21 15.75
C GLY A 29 11.41 8.40 15.06
N GLN A 30 12.04 8.90 14.01
CA GLN A 30 11.62 10.09 13.28
C GLN A 30 10.84 9.70 12.02
N VAL A 31 9.56 10.07 12.00
CA VAL A 31 8.67 9.84 10.87
C VAL A 31 7.98 11.16 10.57
N LEU A 32 8.18 11.65 9.35
CA LEU A 32 7.67 12.93 8.91
C LEU A 32 6.48 12.74 7.98
N TYR A 33 5.45 13.56 8.16
CA TYR A 33 4.35 13.71 7.24
C TYR A 33 4.32 15.17 6.78
N ASN A 34 4.54 15.39 5.48
CA ASN A 34 4.69 16.75 4.91
C ASN A 34 5.73 17.59 5.67
N GLY A 35 6.86 16.96 6.03
CA GLY A 35 7.96 17.59 6.77
C GLY A 35 7.74 17.73 8.27
N LYS A 36 6.55 17.40 8.81
CA LYS A 36 6.23 17.50 10.24
C LYS A 36 6.28 16.15 10.91
N GLN A 37 6.85 16.07 12.11
CA GLN A 37 6.86 14.85 12.91
C GLN A 37 5.43 14.38 13.22
N ILE A 38 5.15 13.09 13.05
CA ILE A 38 3.86 12.49 13.39
C ILE A 38 3.73 12.14 14.88
N SER A 39 2.51 11.82 15.29
CA SER A 39 2.18 11.23 16.58
C SER A 39 1.31 9.97 16.40
N ASN A 40 1.04 9.24 17.49
CA ASN A 40 0.12 8.09 17.44
C ASN A 40 -1.33 8.49 17.08
N ALA A 41 -1.69 9.76 17.22
CA ALA A 41 -3.02 10.27 16.85
C ALA A 41 -3.09 10.77 15.39
N THR A 42 -1.98 10.73 14.64
CA THR A 42 -1.95 11.25 13.27
C THR A 42 -2.84 10.42 12.33
N ILE A 43 -3.66 11.12 11.57
CA ILE A 43 -4.49 10.58 10.49
C ILE A 43 -3.93 11.12 9.16
N PHE A 44 -3.70 10.22 8.19
CA PHE A 44 -3.22 10.59 6.86
C PHE A 44 -4.40 10.78 5.93
N GLU A 45 -4.82 12.03 5.76
CA GLU A 45 -6.00 12.40 4.98
C GLU A 45 -5.75 13.50 3.95
N GLU A 46 -4.52 13.99 3.83
CA GLU A 46 -4.14 14.98 2.82
C GLU A 46 -3.14 14.41 1.83
N ASN A 47 -3.03 15.06 0.67
CA ASN A 47 -1.98 14.71 -0.27
C ASN A 47 -0.62 15.06 0.34
N GLY A 48 0.38 14.22 0.10
CA GLY A 48 1.65 14.43 0.76
C GLY A 48 2.63 13.29 0.67
N PHE A 49 3.68 13.42 1.47
CA PHE A 49 4.70 12.41 1.66
C PHE A 49 4.80 12.01 3.13
N ILE A 50 4.89 10.71 3.34
CA ILE A 50 5.38 10.09 4.57
C ILE A 50 6.84 9.72 4.32
N GLU A 51 7.71 10.15 5.21
CA GLU A 51 9.14 9.85 5.19
C GLU A 51 9.54 9.18 6.51
N VAL A 52 9.96 7.93 6.45
CA VAL A 52 10.52 7.21 7.57
C VAL A 52 12.03 7.39 7.51
N LYS A 53 12.61 8.11 8.49
CA LYS A 53 14.05 8.38 8.51
C LYS A 53 14.84 7.14 8.90
N GLU A 54 16.16 7.24 8.86
CA GLU A 54 17.05 6.17 9.29
C GLU A 54 16.73 5.71 10.72
N LYS A 55 16.92 4.41 10.98
CA LYS A 55 16.65 3.78 12.29
C LYS A 55 15.23 4.03 12.83
N SER A 56 14.28 4.29 11.94
CA SER A 56 12.88 4.59 12.28
C SER A 56 11.96 3.59 11.57
N TYR A 57 10.72 3.49 12.06
CA TYR A 57 9.74 2.53 11.57
C TYR A 57 8.34 3.11 11.69
N LEU A 58 7.47 2.77 10.77
CA LEU A 58 6.06 3.14 10.81
C LEU A 58 5.19 1.98 10.38
N LYS A 59 4.19 1.64 11.19
CA LYS A 59 3.10 0.74 10.83
C LYS A 59 1.79 1.51 10.80
N LEU A 60 1.10 1.39 9.67
CA LEU A 60 -0.18 2.02 9.39
C LEU A 60 -1.27 0.97 9.29
N LYS A 61 -2.48 1.37 9.67
CA LYS A 61 -3.72 0.64 9.37
C LYS A 61 -4.52 1.37 8.31
N VAL A 62 -4.98 0.63 7.29
CA VAL A 62 -5.87 1.14 6.24
C VAL A 62 -7.18 0.37 6.30
N ALA A 63 -8.18 0.96 6.98
CA ALA A 63 -9.40 0.26 7.37
C ALA A 63 -10.23 -0.23 6.18
N VAL A 64 -10.34 0.55 5.11
CA VAL A 64 -11.11 0.20 3.90
C VAL A 64 -10.59 -1.07 3.21
N TYR A 65 -9.29 -1.35 3.35
CA TYR A 65 -8.64 -2.54 2.80
C TYR A 65 -8.46 -3.64 3.83
N ASN A 66 -8.91 -3.44 5.08
CA ASN A 66 -8.62 -4.32 6.21
C ASN A 66 -7.14 -4.76 6.25
N SER A 67 -6.24 -3.80 6.03
CA SER A 67 -4.82 -4.07 5.80
C SER A 67 -3.94 -3.21 6.68
N THR A 68 -2.73 -3.69 6.92
CA THR A 68 -1.64 -2.93 7.53
C THR A 68 -0.51 -2.73 6.55
N MET A 69 0.17 -1.57 6.62
CA MET A 69 1.38 -1.26 5.87
C MET A 69 2.49 -0.92 6.85
N ALA A 70 3.55 -1.72 6.89
CA ALA A 70 4.76 -1.42 7.62
C ALA A 70 5.82 -0.83 6.68
N LEU A 71 6.38 0.31 7.03
CA LEU A 71 7.40 1.05 6.30
C LEU A 71 8.70 0.98 7.10
N GLY A 72 9.77 0.57 6.43
CA GLY A 72 11.11 0.48 7.02
C GLY A 72 11.88 1.80 7.00
N PRO A 73 13.10 1.81 7.57
CA PRO A 73 14.03 2.93 7.46
C PRO A 73 14.25 3.37 6.01
N GLY A 74 14.33 4.68 5.79
CA GLY A 74 14.56 5.27 4.46
C GLY A 74 13.35 5.22 3.52
N ALA A 75 12.20 4.72 3.99
CA ALA A 75 11.01 4.61 3.16
C ALA A 75 10.37 5.98 2.88
N LYS A 76 9.99 6.18 1.62
CA LYS A 76 9.26 7.38 1.17
C LYS A 76 7.98 6.97 0.47
N LEU A 77 6.84 7.24 1.11
CA LEU A 77 5.51 6.90 0.62
C LEU A 77 4.77 8.18 0.23
N GLN A 78 4.35 8.28 -1.02
CA GLN A 78 3.43 9.33 -1.46
C GLN A 78 1.99 8.90 -1.22
N ILE A 79 1.19 9.86 -0.75
CA ILE A 79 -0.26 9.76 -0.68
C ILE A 79 -0.84 10.77 -1.65
N LYS A 80 -1.57 10.29 -2.65
CA LYS A 80 -2.32 11.13 -3.59
C LYS A 80 -3.76 10.64 -3.66
N PHE A 81 -4.64 11.27 -2.90
CA PHE A 81 -6.06 10.94 -2.89
C PHE A 81 -6.68 11.22 -4.25
N PRO A 82 -7.17 10.19 -4.95
CA PRO A 82 -7.87 10.39 -6.20
C PRO A 82 -9.22 11.07 -5.94
N PRO A 83 -9.75 11.83 -6.93
CA PRO A 83 -11.12 12.33 -6.87
C PRO A 83 -12.16 11.20 -6.74
N ASN A 84 -11.81 9.99 -7.20
CA ASN A 84 -12.66 8.79 -7.14
C ASN A 84 -12.00 7.71 -6.27
N PRO A 85 -12.64 7.25 -5.18
CA PRO A 85 -12.05 6.34 -4.19
C PRO A 85 -11.77 4.91 -4.70
N LYS A 86 -11.99 4.61 -5.99
CA LYS A 86 -11.70 3.28 -6.56
C LYS A 86 -10.21 2.97 -6.70
N HIS A 87 -9.34 3.97 -6.62
CA HIS A 87 -7.89 3.78 -6.75
C HIS A 87 -7.20 3.98 -5.41
N SER A 88 -6.26 3.10 -5.09
CA SER A 88 -5.42 3.30 -3.92
C SER A 88 -4.53 4.54 -4.09
N PRO A 89 -4.43 5.39 -3.05
CA PRO A 89 -3.67 6.63 -3.10
C PRO A 89 -2.16 6.44 -2.88
N PHE A 90 -1.72 5.21 -2.56
CA PHE A 90 -0.37 4.94 -2.08
C PHE A 90 0.60 4.64 -3.22
N THR A 91 1.73 5.35 -3.23
CA THR A 91 2.87 5.07 -4.13
C THR A 91 4.17 5.08 -3.32
N LEU A 92 4.87 3.95 -3.28
CA LEU A 92 6.18 3.84 -2.64
C LEU A 92 7.27 4.30 -3.62
N PHE A 93 8.02 5.33 -3.23
CA PHE A 93 9.09 5.91 -4.04
C PHE A 93 10.45 5.28 -3.75
N ASN A 94 10.69 4.89 -2.50
CA ASN A 94 11.95 4.31 -2.05
C ASN A 94 11.73 3.52 -0.76
N GLY A 95 12.63 2.56 -0.49
CA GLY A 95 12.68 1.79 0.76
C GLY A 95 11.78 0.55 0.74
N LEU A 96 11.45 0.06 1.94
CA LEU A 96 10.69 -1.17 2.13
C LEU A 96 9.26 -0.90 2.59
N LEU A 97 8.31 -1.66 2.06
CA LEU A 97 6.92 -1.71 2.52
C LEU A 97 6.43 -3.15 2.64
N ARG A 98 6.03 -3.58 3.83
CA ARG A 98 5.29 -4.84 4.03
C ARG A 98 3.80 -4.54 4.09
N TRP A 99 3.04 -5.17 3.21
CA TRP A 99 1.59 -5.12 3.20
C TRP A 99 1.04 -6.42 3.74
N ALA A 100 0.04 -6.35 4.63
CA ALA A 100 -0.70 -7.51 5.10
C ALA A 100 -2.19 -7.22 5.15
N THR A 101 -3.01 -7.99 4.43
CA THR A 101 -4.48 -7.94 4.52
C THR A 101 -4.98 -9.01 5.47
N LYS A 102 -5.76 -8.62 6.48
CA LYS A 102 -6.37 -9.56 7.43
C LYS A 102 -7.82 -9.83 7.05
N GLY A 103 -8.15 -11.03 6.57
CA GLY A 103 -9.54 -11.41 6.30
C GLY A 103 -10.23 -10.58 5.21
N PRO A 104 -11.58 -10.52 5.19
CA PRO A 104 -12.33 -9.84 4.13
C PRO A 104 -12.14 -8.32 4.19
N ALA A 105 -12.04 -7.70 3.01
CA ALA A 105 -11.86 -6.25 2.84
C ALA A 105 -13.03 -5.65 2.05
N LYS A 106 -13.41 -4.41 2.37
CA LYS A 106 -14.47 -3.68 1.66
C LYS A 106 -14.05 -3.32 0.24
N GLN A 107 -12.76 -3.04 0.05
CA GLN A 107 -12.18 -2.70 -1.24
C GLN A 107 -10.89 -3.47 -1.47
N LYS A 108 -10.53 -3.67 -2.74
CA LYS A 108 -9.21 -4.20 -3.12
C LYS A 108 -8.17 -3.11 -2.87
N GLY A 109 -7.11 -3.44 -2.17
CA GLY A 109 -5.96 -2.54 -2.07
C GLY A 109 -5.11 -2.61 -3.34
N LEU A 110 -4.25 -1.61 -3.49
CA LEU A 110 -3.26 -1.54 -4.55
C LEU A 110 -2.09 -0.74 -4.00
N ILE A 111 -0.86 -1.18 -4.16
CA ILE A 111 0.31 -0.34 -3.92
C ILE A 111 1.03 -0.15 -5.24
N LYS A 112 1.48 1.07 -5.50
CA LYS A 112 2.22 1.41 -6.70
C LYS A 112 3.66 1.76 -6.34
N THR A 113 4.53 1.63 -7.32
CA THR A 113 5.88 2.21 -7.32
C THR A 113 6.05 3.01 -8.61
N LYS A 114 7.25 3.46 -8.94
CA LYS A 114 7.50 4.05 -10.25
C LYS A 114 7.31 3.02 -11.38
N THR A 115 7.77 1.79 -11.19
CA THR A 115 7.79 0.74 -12.23
C THR A 115 6.63 -0.26 -12.12
N ALA A 116 6.10 -0.51 -10.93
CA ALA A 116 5.16 -1.61 -10.69
C ALA A 116 3.85 -1.20 -10.03
N ALA A 117 2.83 -2.02 -10.25
CA ALA A 117 1.55 -1.99 -9.54
C ALA A 117 1.26 -3.38 -8.96
N MET A 118 0.94 -3.42 -7.66
CA MET A 118 0.72 -4.65 -6.89
C MET A 118 -0.70 -4.66 -6.33
N ALA A 119 -1.57 -5.48 -6.92
CA ALA A 119 -2.97 -5.58 -6.50
C ALA A 119 -3.12 -6.62 -5.37
N VAL A 120 -3.86 -6.27 -4.32
CA VAL A 120 -3.83 -7.00 -3.05
C VAL A 120 -5.23 -7.45 -2.62
N ARG A 121 -5.39 -8.73 -2.29
CA ARG A 121 -6.61 -9.27 -1.70
C ARG A 121 -6.30 -10.52 -0.89
N GLY A 122 -6.35 -10.41 0.45
CA GLY A 122 -6.04 -11.53 1.33
C GLY A 122 -4.58 -11.98 1.19
N THR A 123 -3.68 -11.02 1.02
CA THR A 123 -2.26 -11.25 0.71
C THR A 123 -1.37 -10.64 1.76
N GLU A 124 -0.19 -11.22 1.90
CA GLU A 124 0.92 -10.64 2.63
C GLU A 124 2.17 -10.66 1.76
N PHE A 125 2.83 -9.52 1.58
CA PHE A 125 4.04 -9.40 0.78
C PHE A 125 4.91 -8.22 1.24
N LEU A 126 6.17 -8.24 0.82
CA LEU A 126 7.12 -7.15 0.93
C LEU A 126 7.38 -6.57 -0.46
N ALA A 127 7.34 -5.24 -0.58
CA ALA A 127 7.85 -4.51 -1.72
C ALA A 127 9.14 -3.78 -1.32
N VAL A 128 10.16 -3.88 -2.16
CA VAL A 128 11.44 -3.16 -2.00
C VAL A 128 11.63 -2.28 -3.21
N VAL A 129 11.87 -0.98 -2.99
CA VAL A 129 12.06 0.00 -4.06
C VAL A 129 13.38 0.68 -3.88
N SER A 130 14.18 0.68 -4.94
CA SER A 130 15.39 1.49 -5.05
C SER A 130 15.13 2.60 -6.06
N GLU A 131 15.00 3.84 -5.58
CA GLU A 131 14.87 5.00 -6.47
C GLU A 131 16.12 5.18 -7.33
N LEU A 132 17.30 4.89 -6.77
CA LEU A 132 18.59 5.02 -7.45
C LEU A 132 18.71 4.05 -8.63
N LEU A 133 18.30 2.80 -8.44
CA LEU A 133 18.37 1.77 -9.48
C LEU A 133 17.13 1.75 -10.38
N GLY A 134 16.07 2.48 -10.00
CA GLY A 134 14.81 2.50 -10.73
C GLY A 134 14.12 1.13 -10.75
N GLU A 135 14.26 0.33 -9.69
CA GLU A 135 13.74 -1.03 -9.63
C GLU A 135 12.74 -1.23 -8.48
N THR A 136 11.88 -2.23 -8.64
CA THR A 136 10.97 -2.72 -7.62
C THR A 136 11.09 -4.22 -7.54
N GLU A 137 11.26 -4.74 -6.32
CA GLU A 137 11.21 -6.15 -6.00
C GLU A 137 9.95 -6.45 -5.18
N ILE A 138 9.47 -7.69 -5.30
CA ILE A 138 8.36 -8.21 -4.51
C ILE A 138 8.70 -9.59 -3.95
N TYR A 139 8.32 -9.82 -2.70
CA TYR A 139 8.42 -11.10 -2.00
C TYR A 139 7.05 -11.43 -1.42
N CYS A 140 6.45 -12.55 -1.82
CA CYS A 140 5.10 -12.90 -1.36
C CYS A 140 5.17 -13.92 -0.22
N PHE A 141 4.58 -13.58 0.93
CA PHE A 141 4.57 -14.42 2.13
C PHE A 141 3.25 -15.16 2.33
N ASN A 142 2.16 -14.63 1.77
CA ASN A 142 0.84 -15.27 1.83
C ASN A 142 -0.05 -14.81 0.66
N GLY A 143 -0.86 -15.73 0.15
CA GLY A 143 -1.78 -15.47 -0.96
C GLY A 143 -1.07 -15.36 -2.31
N LYS A 144 -1.60 -14.50 -3.17
CA LYS A 144 -1.14 -14.26 -4.54
C LYS A 144 -1.22 -12.77 -4.89
N VAL A 145 -0.15 -12.21 -5.41
CA VAL A 145 -0.09 -10.80 -5.83
C VAL A 145 0.05 -10.73 -7.34
N ILE A 146 -0.81 -9.94 -8.00
CA ILE A 146 -0.58 -9.58 -9.40
C ILE A 146 0.44 -8.46 -9.42
N PHE A 147 1.63 -8.76 -9.94
CA PHE A 147 2.73 -7.83 -10.12
C PHE A 147 2.77 -7.38 -11.58
N ALA A 148 2.37 -6.13 -11.83
CA ALA A 148 2.18 -5.60 -13.17
C ALA A 148 3.09 -4.42 -13.44
N ASN A 149 3.62 -4.37 -14.66
CA ASN A 149 4.36 -3.24 -15.19
C ASN A 149 3.43 -2.03 -15.34
N ARG A 150 3.85 -0.87 -14.82
CA ARG A 150 3.07 0.37 -14.91
C ARG A 150 3.09 0.99 -16.31
N ALA A 151 4.14 0.76 -17.08
CA ALA A 151 4.25 1.24 -18.45
C ALA A 151 3.45 0.37 -19.43
N ASN A 152 3.37 -0.94 -19.16
CA ASN A 152 2.65 -1.91 -19.99
C ASN A 152 1.78 -2.85 -19.15
N ASN A 153 0.48 -2.57 -19.04
CA ASN A 153 -0.42 -3.34 -18.18
C ASN A 153 -0.66 -4.81 -18.62
N LYS A 154 -0.24 -5.17 -19.84
CA LYS A 154 -0.29 -6.55 -20.34
C LYS A 154 0.88 -7.37 -19.81
N ASP A 155 2.00 -6.71 -19.52
CA ASP A 155 3.15 -7.29 -18.86
C ASP A 155 2.89 -7.37 -17.35
N ARG A 156 2.53 -8.57 -16.92
CA ARG A 156 2.21 -8.87 -15.53
C ARG A 156 2.45 -10.35 -15.24
N LYS A 157 2.90 -10.64 -14.03
CA LYS A 157 3.05 -12.01 -13.52
C LYS A 157 2.35 -12.14 -12.18
N GLU A 158 1.93 -13.37 -11.86
CA GLU A 158 1.43 -13.71 -10.54
C GLU A 158 2.61 -14.13 -9.66
N VAL A 159 2.68 -13.57 -8.45
CA VAL A 159 3.69 -13.91 -7.43
C VAL A 159 2.96 -14.63 -6.31
N SER A 160 3.18 -15.94 -6.18
CA SER A 160 2.54 -16.79 -5.18
C SER A 160 3.36 -16.88 -3.91
N VAL A 161 2.82 -17.54 -2.88
CA VAL A 161 3.53 -17.76 -1.61
C VAL A 161 4.93 -18.32 -1.86
N ASN A 162 5.91 -17.69 -1.22
CA ASN A 162 7.34 -17.98 -1.31
C ASN A 162 7.99 -17.66 -2.66
N ASP A 163 7.32 -16.94 -3.55
CA ASP A 163 7.93 -16.43 -4.76
C ASP A 163 8.54 -15.03 -4.57
N TRP A 164 9.57 -14.77 -5.37
CA TRP A 164 10.18 -13.47 -5.57
C TRP A 164 10.19 -13.06 -7.04
N GLY A 165 10.13 -11.76 -7.29
CA GLY A 165 10.28 -11.20 -8.62
C GLY A 165 10.66 -9.73 -8.58
N GLY A 166 10.92 -9.15 -9.75
CA GLY A 166 11.29 -7.75 -9.86
C GLY A 166 11.06 -7.15 -11.24
N ILE A 167 11.14 -5.83 -11.32
CA ILE A 167 11.04 -5.03 -12.55
C ILE A 167 11.84 -3.74 -12.42
N GLY A 168 12.44 -3.28 -13.52
CA GLY A 168 13.32 -2.12 -13.57
C GLY A 168 14.74 -2.45 -13.14
N GLY A 169 15.66 -1.52 -13.34
CA GLY A 169 17.08 -1.68 -12.96
C GLY A 169 17.65 -3.02 -13.45
N ARG A 170 17.99 -3.90 -12.51
CA ARG A 170 18.60 -5.20 -12.78
C ARG A 170 17.68 -6.22 -13.45
N PHE A 171 16.37 -6.00 -13.40
CA PHE A 171 15.36 -6.93 -13.92
C PHE A 171 14.95 -6.63 -15.37
N GLY A 172 15.32 -5.46 -15.91
CA GLY A 172 14.90 -5.01 -17.24
C GLY A 172 13.59 -4.23 -17.24
N GLU A 173 13.12 -3.87 -18.44
CA GLU A 173 11.93 -3.01 -18.63
C GLU A 173 10.60 -3.75 -18.39
N ASP A 174 10.61 -5.07 -18.53
CA ASP A 174 9.47 -5.95 -18.31
C ASP A 174 9.53 -6.62 -16.94
N VAL A 175 8.43 -7.24 -16.51
CA VAL A 175 8.40 -8.05 -15.29
C VAL A 175 9.33 -9.25 -15.48
N GLY A 176 10.41 -9.28 -14.68
CA GLY A 176 11.39 -10.36 -14.65
C GLY A 176 10.77 -11.70 -14.25
N ASP A 177 11.54 -12.78 -14.31
CA ASP A 177 11.03 -14.10 -13.94
C ASP A 177 10.64 -14.19 -12.47
N ILE A 178 9.58 -14.96 -12.22
CA ILE A 178 9.13 -15.26 -10.87
C ILE A 178 9.88 -16.51 -10.42
N VAL A 179 10.67 -16.34 -9.37
CA VAL A 179 11.59 -17.36 -8.87
C VAL A 179 11.10 -17.84 -7.51
N PRO A 180 10.89 -19.15 -7.33
CA PRO A 180 10.54 -19.70 -6.03
C PRO A 180 11.73 -19.61 -5.07
N MET A 181 11.44 -19.31 -3.82
CA MET A 181 12.43 -19.22 -2.75
C MET A 181 12.24 -20.37 -1.76
N THR A 182 13.35 -20.76 -1.12
CA THR A 182 13.31 -21.67 0.02
C THR A 182 12.72 -21.00 1.25
N GLU A 183 12.17 -21.77 2.18
CA GLU A 183 11.63 -21.27 3.46
C GLU A 183 12.65 -20.42 4.22
N LYS A 184 13.91 -20.88 4.27
CA LYS A 184 15.00 -20.13 4.92
C LYS A 184 15.22 -18.75 4.31
N GLN A 185 15.14 -18.63 2.99
CA GLN A 185 15.31 -17.33 2.32
C GLN A 185 14.11 -16.42 2.60
N ILE A 186 12.88 -16.97 2.60
CA ILE A 186 11.66 -16.21 2.89
C ILE A 186 11.64 -15.71 4.34
N ASP A 187 11.97 -16.57 5.30
CA ASP A 187 11.99 -16.19 6.72
C ASP A 187 13.00 -15.07 7.00
N HIS A 188 14.17 -15.12 6.34
CA HIS A 188 15.15 -14.04 6.43
C HIS A 188 14.57 -12.70 5.95
N VAL A 189 13.90 -12.68 4.80
CA VAL A 189 13.32 -11.46 4.23
C VAL A 189 12.13 -10.98 5.05
N LYS A 190 11.32 -11.89 5.58
CA LYS A 190 10.16 -11.58 6.41
C LYS A 190 10.56 -10.85 7.69
N GLY A 191 11.69 -11.22 8.29
CA GLY A 191 12.27 -10.58 9.47
C GLY A 191 12.78 -9.15 9.28
N LEU A 192 12.83 -8.60 8.06
CA LEU A 192 13.33 -7.24 7.82
C LEU A 192 12.44 -6.14 8.41
N LEU A 193 11.16 -6.42 8.70
CA LEU A 193 10.18 -5.44 9.20
C LEU A 193 9.31 -5.96 10.37
N GLU A 194 9.75 -7.03 11.05
CA GLU A 194 9.14 -7.52 12.30
C GLU A 194 9.73 -6.81 13.53
#